data_AF-A0A520Q152-F1
#
_entry.id   AF-A0A520Q152-F1
#
_cell.length_a   1.000
_cell.length_b   1.000
_cell.length_c   1.000
_cell.angle_alpha   90.00
_cell.angle_beta   90.00
_cell.angle_gamma   90.00
#
_symmetry.space_group_name_H-M   'P 1'
#
loop_
_entity.id
_entity.type
_entity.pdbx_description
1 polymer ?
#
loop_
_entity_poly.entity_id
_entity_poly.type
_entity_poly.pdbx_seq_one_letter_code
_entity_poly.pdbx_strand_id
1 'polypeptide(L)'
;MPERRTSERPTSERPTPTELATALAARQPEFLGFLERRLGDRALAQDILQDAFVRSLDKLADLRDPGAAVAWFYRTLRNASTDHARRGGASRRALEAFATEEGITSNNAGVRVFRARAALREKVTATCGACASRGCVDCTCGR
;
A
#
# COMPACT_ATOMS: atom_id res chain seq x y z
N MET A 1 -45.43 -17.08 40.92
CA MET A 1 -45.23 -17.09 39.46
C MET A 1 -45.93 -15.86 38.90
N PRO A 2 -45.21 -14.79 38.53
CA PRO A 2 -44.26 -14.82 37.41
C PRO A 2 -42.94 -14.06 37.68
N GLU A 3 -41.80 -14.62 37.28
CA GLU A 3 -40.56 -13.84 37.17
C GLU A 3 -40.45 -13.24 35.78
N ARG A 4 -40.35 -11.91 35.75
CA ARG A 4 -40.29 -11.09 34.55
C ARG A 4 -38.93 -11.32 33.88
N ARG A 5 -38.96 -11.42 32.55
CA ARG A 5 -37.83 -11.18 31.65
C ARG A 5 -37.08 -9.92 32.08
N THR A 6 -35.81 -10.05 32.44
CA THR A 6 -34.82 -8.99 32.24
C THR A 6 -33.92 -9.40 31.09
N SER A 7 -34.39 -9.03 29.91
CA SER A 7 -33.60 -8.94 28.70
C SER A 7 -32.64 -7.76 28.86
N GLU A 8 -31.49 -7.96 29.50
CA GLU A 8 -30.37 -7.02 29.38
C GLU A 8 -29.79 -7.15 27.96
N ARG A 9 -30.26 -6.28 27.06
CA ARG A 9 -29.55 -5.99 25.82
C ARG A 9 -28.28 -5.21 26.19
N PRO A 10 -27.07 -5.65 25.82
CA PRO A 10 -25.90 -4.81 25.98
C PRO A 10 -26.06 -3.56 25.13
N THR A 11 -25.87 -2.41 25.78
CA THR A 11 -25.86 -1.06 25.24
C THR A 11 -24.84 -0.90 24.11
N SER A 12 -25.18 -0.03 23.17
CA SER A 12 -24.43 0.41 21.99
C SER A 12 -23.10 1.14 22.32
N GLU A 13 -22.11 0.43 22.83
CA GLU A 13 -20.74 0.93 23.00
C GLU A 13 -20.10 1.13 21.61
N ARG A 14 -19.42 2.27 21.37
CA ARG A 14 -18.71 2.46 20.11
C ARG A 14 -17.53 1.49 20.05
N PRO A 15 -17.31 0.80 18.92
CA PRO A 15 -16.18 -0.10 18.79
C PRO A 15 -14.87 0.68 18.90
N THR A 16 -13.94 0.14 19.67
CA THR A 16 -12.58 0.66 19.79
C THR A 16 -11.82 0.50 18.47
N PRO A 17 -10.80 1.33 18.21
CA PRO A 17 -9.96 1.18 17.02
C PRO A 17 -9.35 -0.23 16.89
N THR A 18 -9.01 -0.87 18.01
CA THR A 18 -8.48 -2.24 18.06
C THR A 18 -9.54 -3.28 17.64
N GLU A 19 -10.78 -3.13 18.08
CA GLU A 19 -11.88 -4.02 17.65
C GLU A 19 -12.16 -3.87 16.16
N LEU A 20 -12.15 -2.64 15.64
CA LEU A 20 -12.29 -2.39 14.20
C LEU A 20 -11.12 -2.96 13.40
N ALA A 21 -9.89 -2.78 13.88
CA ALA A 21 -8.70 -3.35 13.26
C ALA A 21 -8.76 -4.89 13.23
N THR A 22 -9.20 -5.51 14.33
CA THR A 22 -9.38 -6.96 14.44
C THR A 22 -10.46 -7.45 13.48
N ALA A 23 -11.59 -6.74 13.38
CA ALA A 23 -12.67 -7.08 12.46
C ALA A 23 -12.22 -6.98 10.98
N LEU A 24 -11.37 -6.01 10.63
CA LEU A 24 -10.77 -5.93 9.29
C LEU A 24 -9.74 -7.04 9.07
N ALA A 25 -8.85 -7.29 10.04
CA ALA A 25 -7.82 -8.31 9.94
C ALA A 25 -8.42 -9.72 9.78
N ALA A 26 -9.54 -10.02 10.45
CA ALA A 26 -10.25 -11.29 10.30
C ALA A 26 -10.74 -11.55 8.86
N ARG A 27 -10.93 -10.49 8.07
CA ARG A 27 -11.37 -10.56 6.65
C ARG A 27 -10.20 -10.49 5.66
N GLN A 28 -8.96 -10.58 6.14
CA GLN A 28 -7.76 -10.51 5.30
C GLN A 28 -7.77 -11.45 4.09
N PRO A 29 -8.24 -12.71 4.18
CA PRO A 29 -8.34 -13.58 3.00
C PRO A 29 -9.32 -13.07 1.93
N GLU A 30 -10.43 -12.45 2.33
CA GLU A 30 -11.42 -11.88 1.40
C GLU A 30 -10.83 -10.69 0.64
N PHE A 31 -10.17 -9.78 1.35
CA PHE A 31 -9.51 -8.61 0.75
C PHE A 31 -8.38 -9.02 -0.19
N LEU A 32 -7.60 -10.03 0.19
CA LEU A 32 -6.53 -10.56 -0.64
C LEU A 32 -7.08 -11.17 -1.93
N GLY A 33 -8.12 -11.99 -1.84
CA GLY A 33 -8.77 -12.55 -3.04
C GLY A 33 -9.40 -11.49 -3.94
N PHE A 34 -9.94 -10.40 -3.37
CA PHE A 34 -10.41 -9.25 -4.14
C PHE A 34 -9.27 -8.57 -4.92
N LEU A 35 -8.12 -8.34 -4.26
CA LEU A 35 -6.95 -7.72 -4.89
C LEU A 35 -6.32 -8.63 -5.94
N GLU A 36 -6.20 -9.93 -5.67
CA GLU A 36 -5.66 -10.92 -6.61
C GLU A 36 -6.45 -10.97 -7.90
N ARG A 37 -7.80 -11.05 -7.81
CA ARG A 37 -8.66 -11.00 -9.00
C ARG A 37 -8.50 -9.72 -9.81
N ARG A 38 -8.09 -8.63 -9.17
CA ARG A 38 -7.95 -7.31 -9.81
C ARG A 38 -6.55 -7.07 -10.37
N LEU A 39 -5.51 -7.60 -9.73
CA LEU A 39 -4.12 -7.31 -10.02
C LEU A 39 -3.41 -8.44 -10.77
N GLY A 40 -3.89 -9.68 -10.64
CA GLY A 40 -3.30 -10.86 -11.29
C GLY A 40 -1.96 -11.31 -10.70
N ASP A 41 -1.44 -10.61 -9.69
CA ASP A 41 -0.17 -10.90 -9.02
C ASP A 41 -0.39 -10.96 -7.51
N ARG A 42 -0.15 -12.14 -6.93
CA ARG A 42 -0.35 -12.42 -5.51
C ARG A 42 0.63 -11.66 -4.62
N ALA A 43 1.89 -11.53 -5.02
CA ALA A 43 2.88 -10.79 -4.24
C ALA A 43 2.53 -9.31 -4.19
N LEU A 44 2.19 -8.73 -5.35
CA LEU A 44 1.73 -7.35 -5.41
C LEU A 44 0.43 -7.11 -4.63
N ALA A 45 -0.52 -8.05 -4.69
CA ALA A 45 -1.76 -7.96 -3.92
C ALA A 45 -1.48 -7.95 -2.42
N GLN A 46 -0.56 -8.78 -1.95
CA GLN A 46 -0.15 -8.83 -0.55
C GLN A 46 0.54 -7.54 -0.11
N ASP A 47 1.44 -6.99 -0.92
CA ASP A 47 2.11 -5.72 -0.63
C ASP A 47 1.12 -4.55 -0.50
N ILE A 48 0.18 -4.45 -1.44
CA ILE A 48 -0.87 -3.41 -1.41
C ILE A 48 -1.77 -3.58 -0.18
N LEU A 49 -2.11 -4.82 0.17
CA LEU A 49 -2.93 -5.10 1.34
C LEU A 49 -2.23 -4.68 2.64
N GLN A 50 -0.95 -5.00 2.77
CA GLN A 50 -0.14 -4.61 3.92
C GLN A 50 0.00 -3.10 4.05
N ASP A 51 0.33 -2.40 2.96
CA ASP A 51 0.41 -0.93 2.92
C ASP A 51 -0.94 -0.28 3.29
N ALA A 52 -2.05 -0.83 2.81
CA ALA A 52 -3.38 -0.35 3.15
C ALA A 52 -3.71 -0.54 4.64
N PHE A 53 -3.36 -1.67 5.25
CA PHE A 53 -3.56 -1.89 6.69
C PHE A 53 -2.77 -0.88 7.52
N VAL A 54 -1.48 -0.71 7.22
CA VAL A 54 -0.60 0.23 7.94
C VAL A 54 -1.16 1.66 7.88
N ARG A 55 -1.56 2.13 6.70
CA ARG A 55 -2.16 3.47 6.51
C ARG A 55 -3.53 3.63 7.18
N SER A 56 -4.22 2.53 7.46
CA SER A 56 -5.57 2.57 8.02
C SER A 56 -5.58 2.71 9.53
N LEU A 57 -4.49 2.36 10.23
CA LEU A 57 -4.38 2.43 11.69
C LEU A 57 -4.73 3.83 12.23
N ASP A 58 -4.26 4.88 11.57
CA ASP A 58 -4.54 6.27 11.97
C ASP A 58 -5.97 6.74 11.67
N LYS A 59 -6.68 6.04 10.77
CA LYS A 59 -8.02 6.42 10.29
C LYS A 59 -9.14 5.60 10.91
N LEU A 60 -8.79 4.51 11.59
CA LEU A 60 -9.74 3.63 12.27
C LEU A 60 -10.46 4.32 13.44
N ALA A 61 -9.84 5.31 14.06
CA ALA A 61 -10.44 6.10 15.14
C ALA A 61 -11.65 6.94 14.70
N ASP A 62 -11.76 7.25 13.41
CA ASP A 62 -12.85 8.08 12.87
C ASP A 62 -14.11 7.25 12.49
N LEU A 63 -14.00 5.92 12.53
CA LEU A 63 -15.04 5.00 12.08
C LEU A 63 -15.99 4.64 13.24
N ARG A 64 -17.29 4.56 12.93
CA ARG A 64 -18.36 4.51 13.94
C ARG A 64 -18.96 3.12 14.14
N ASP A 65 -18.80 2.23 13.15
CA ASP A 65 -19.25 0.85 13.23
C ASP A 65 -18.44 -0.08 12.31
N PRO A 66 -18.41 -1.41 12.57
CA PRO A 66 -17.61 -2.36 11.80
C PRO A 66 -18.04 -2.52 10.33
N GLY A 67 -19.32 -2.34 10.00
CA GLY A 67 -19.81 -2.45 8.64
C GLY A 67 -19.32 -1.30 7.77
N ALA A 68 -19.40 -0.08 8.29
CA ALA A 68 -18.82 1.11 7.66
C ALA A 68 -17.31 0.98 7.49
N ALA A 69 -16.62 0.35 8.44
CA ALA A 69 -15.18 0.11 8.36
C ALA A 69 -14.80 -0.81 7.19
N VAL A 70 -15.53 -1.92 6.98
CA VAL A 70 -15.29 -2.83 5.86
C VAL A 70 -15.53 -2.14 4.52
N ALA A 71 -16.65 -1.42 4.37
CA ALA A 71 -16.95 -0.69 3.14
C ALA A 71 -15.91 0.41 2.84
N TRP A 72 -15.48 1.12 3.89
CA TRP A 72 -14.39 2.09 3.78
C TRP A 72 -13.07 1.44 3.37
N PHE A 73 -12.73 0.28 3.94
CA PHE A 73 -11.48 -0.42 3.63
C PHE A 73 -11.45 -0.92 2.18
N TYR A 74 -12.54 -1.46 1.64
CA TYR A 74 -12.63 -1.80 0.21
C TYR A 74 -12.36 -0.58 -0.70
N ARG A 75 -12.84 0.60 -0.32
CA ARG A 75 -12.55 1.86 -1.03
C ARG A 75 -11.07 2.24 -0.91
N THR A 76 -10.47 2.09 0.27
CA THR A 76 -9.02 2.27 0.46
C THR A 76 -8.21 1.34 -0.44
N LEU A 77 -8.57 0.06 -0.52
CA LEU A 77 -7.93 -0.92 -1.40
C LEU A 77 -8.06 -0.56 -2.89
N ARG A 78 -9.23 -0.09 -3.31
CA ARG A 78 -9.44 0.39 -4.70
C ARG A 78 -8.55 1.58 -5.02
N ASN A 79 -8.42 2.53 -4.09
CA ASN A 79 -7.57 3.70 -4.25
C ASN A 79 -6.09 3.28 -4.31
N ALA A 80 -5.63 2.42 -3.40
CA ALA A 80 -4.26 1.90 -3.40
C ALA A 80 -3.93 1.15 -4.69
N SER A 81 -4.84 0.31 -5.18
CA SER A 81 -4.72 -0.39 -6.46
C SER A 81 -4.56 0.59 -7.63
N THR A 82 -5.38 1.65 -7.63
CA THR A 82 -5.37 2.66 -8.70
C THR A 82 -4.09 3.48 -8.67
N ASP A 83 -3.62 3.88 -7.48
CA ASP A 83 -2.37 4.62 -7.32
C ASP A 83 -1.16 3.76 -7.74
N HIS A 84 -1.14 2.48 -7.39
CA HIS A 84 -0.11 1.56 -7.85
C HIS A 84 -0.10 1.44 -9.38
N ALA A 85 -1.25 1.21 -10.01
CA ALA A 85 -1.37 1.15 -11.46
C ALA A 85 -0.96 2.46 -12.14
N ARG A 86 -1.28 3.61 -11.54
CA ARG A 86 -0.87 4.94 -12.04
C ARG A 86 0.65 5.11 -11.97
N ARG A 87 1.29 4.70 -10.87
CA ARG A 87 2.76 4.73 -10.72
C ARG A 87 3.46 3.82 -11.74
N GLY A 88 2.99 2.59 -11.91
CA GLY A 88 3.52 1.66 -12.92
C GLY A 88 3.32 2.19 -14.36
N GLY A 89 2.12 2.70 -14.66
CA GLY A 89 1.81 3.27 -15.97
C GLY A 89 2.62 4.53 -16.30
N ALA A 90 2.89 5.40 -15.33
CA ALA A 90 3.76 6.56 -15.53
C ALA A 90 5.20 6.14 -15.85
N SER A 91 5.75 5.16 -15.12
CA SER A 91 7.08 4.64 -15.38
C SER A 91 7.18 3.97 -16.76
N ARG A 92 6.15 3.23 -17.17
CA ARG A 92 6.08 2.61 -18.50
C ARG A 92 5.99 3.64 -19.62
N ARG A 93 5.11 4.64 -19.50
CA ARG A 93 4.99 5.73 -20.50
C ARG A 93 6.29 6.52 -20.64
N ALA A 94 7.00 6.77 -19.53
CA ALA A 94 8.30 7.43 -19.58
C ALA A 94 9.34 6.59 -20.33
N LEU A 95 9.36 5.26 -20.12
CA LEU A 95 10.23 4.36 -20.86
C LEU A 95 9.89 4.28 -22.34
N GLU A 96 8.59 4.26 -22.69
CA GLU A 96 8.12 4.27 -24.08
C GLU A 96 8.45 5.58 -24.80
N ALA A 97 8.28 6.72 -24.13
CA ALA A 97 8.67 8.03 -24.67
C ALA A 97 10.17 8.09 -24.96
N PHE A 98 11.00 7.71 -23.98
CA PHE A 98 12.45 7.64 -24.15
C PHE A 98 12.87 6.66 -25.27
N ALA A 99 12.22 5.50 -25.34
CA ALA A 99 12.48 4.54 -26.40
C ALA A 99 12.19 5.11 -27.80
N THR A 100 11.11 5.89 -27.92
CA THR A 100 10.71 6.58 -29.15
C THR A 100 11.72 7.67 -29.54
N GLU A 101 12.11 8.51 -28.59
CA GLU A 101 13.08 9.59 -28.80
C GLU A 101 14.45 9.06 -29.27
N GLU A 102 14.88 7.92 -28.73
CA GLU A 102 16.19 7.31 -29.00
C GLU A 102 16.16 6.27 -30.13
N GLY A 103 15.00 5.99 -30.73
CA GLY A 103 14.86 5.00 -31.79
C GLY A 103 15.17 3.56 -31.36
N ILE A 104 14.88 3.19 -30.10
CA ILE A 104 15.13 1.86 -29.53
C ILE A 104 13.83 1.20 -29.06
N THR A 105 13.91 -0.07 -28.64
CA THR A 105 12.76 -0.78 -28.07
C THR A 105 12.55 -0.44 -26.59
N SER A 106 11.31 -0.55 -26.09
CA SER A 106 10.98 -0.32 -24.68
C SER A 106 11.77 -1.23 -23.72
N ASN A 107 12.09 -2.46 -24.13
CA ASN A 107 12.95 -3.36 -23.35
C ASN A 107 14.40 -2.84 -23.27
N ASN A 108 14.95 -2.33 -24.38
CA ASN A 108 16.29 -1.73 -24.38
C ASN A 108 16.32 -0.48 -23.48
N ALA A 109 15.30 0.37 -23.57
CA ALA A 109 15.13 1.53 -22.69
C ALA A 109 15.07 1.12 -21.20
N GLY A 110 14.31 0.06 -20.89
CA GLY A 110 14.23 -0.51 -19.54
C GLY A 110 15.60 -0.94 -19.01
N VAL A 111 16.40 -1.63 -19.81
CA VAL A 111 17.77 -2.05 -19.45
C VAL A 111 18.69 -0.83 -19.24
N ARG A 112 18.60 0.19 -20.11
CA ARG A 112 19.39 1.43 -19.97
C ARG A 112 19.06 2.16 -18.67
N VAL A 113 17.78 2.31 -18.33
CA VAL A 113 17.35 2.94 -17.07
C VAL A 113 17.78 2.12 -15.86
N PHE A 114 17.69 0.79 -15.91
CA PHE A 114 18.16 -0.07 -14.84
C PHE A 114 19.66 0.11 -14.59
N ARG A 115 20.48 0.06 -15.64
CA ARG A 115 21.94 0.26 -15.55
C ARG A 115 22.29 1.67 -15.10
N ALA A 116 21.60 2.69 -15.60
CA ALA A 116 21.79 4.08 -15.16
C ALA A 116 21.49 4.24 -13.67
N ARG A 117 20.42 3.63 -13.16
CA ARG A 117 20.08 3.61 -11.72
C ARG A 117 21.13 2.87 -10.90
N ALA A 118 21.65 1.74 -11.39
CA ALA A 118 22.72 1.00 -10.71
C ALA A 118 24.01 1.83 -10.63
N ALA A 119 24.45 2.41 -11.75
CA ALA A 119 25.64 3.28 -11.78
C ALA A 119 25.46 4.54 -10.92
N LEU A 120 24.26 5.13 -10.90
CA LEU A 120 23.95 6.25 -10.02
C LEU A 120 24.03 5.83 -8.54
N ARG A 121 23.44 4.68 -8.18
CA ARG A 121 23.52 4.13 -6.83
C ARG A 121 24.98 3.90 -6.42
N GLU A 122 25.80 3.33 -7.29
CA GLU A 122 27.23 3.13 -7.07
C GLU A 122 27.94 4.46 -6.78
N LYS A 123 27.76 5.46 -7.65
CA LYS A 123 28.33 6.80 -7.46
C LYS A 123 27.87 7.46 -6.16
N VAL A 124 26.57 7.43 -5.87
CA VAL A 124 26.00 8.00 -4.64
C VAL A 124 26.54 7.28 -3.40
N THR A 125 26.73 5.95 -3.46
CA THR A 125 27.32 5.19 -2.35
C THR A 125 28.81 5.52 -2.17
N ALA A 126 29.55 5.67 -3.25
CA ALA A 126 30.97 6.04 -3.21
C ALA A 126 31.19 7.46 -2.67
N THR A 127 30.28 8.41 -2.97
CA THR A 127 30.38 9.80 -2.51
C THR A 127 29.81 10.00 -1.10
N CYS A 128 28.62 9.46 -0.81
CA CYS A 128 27.88 9.72 0.43
C CYS A 128 28.05 8.62 1.50
N GLY A 129 28.80 7.55 1.20
CA GLY A 129 29.13 6.48 2.14
C GLY A 129 27.98 5.53 2.48
N ALA A 130 28.11 4.80 3.61
CA ALA A 130 27.21 3.71 3.99
C ALA A 130 25.75 4.14 4.24
N CYS A 131 25.51 5.40 4.60
CA CYS A 131 24.14 5.92 4.82
C CYS A 131 23.30 5.88 3.54
N ALA A 132 23.92 6.08 2.36
CA ALA A 132 23.23 5.94 1.08
C ALA A 132 22.78 4.50 0.75
N SER A 133 23.40 3.50 1.36
CA SER A 133 23.03 2.09 1.13
C SER A 133 21.70 1.71 1.79
N ARG A 134 21.26 2.43 2.84
CA ARG A 134 20.08 2.11 3.67
C ARG A 134 18.89 3.07 3.46
N GLY A 135 19.05 4.08 2.60
CA GLY A 135 18.05 5.11 2.34
C GLY A 135 18.41 6.42 3.04
N CYS A 136 18.81 7.43 2.25
CA CYS A 136 19.06 8.79 2.75
C CYS A 136 17.75 9.48 3.11
N VAL A 137 17.17 9.16 4.26
CA VAL A 137 16.06 9.93 4.82
C VAL A 137 16.53 11.08 5.72
N ASP A 138 17.79 11.04 6.19
CA ASP A 138 18.35 12.07 7.09
C ASP A 138 19.91 12.15 7.01
N CYS A 139 20.49 12.60 5.87
CA CYS A 139 21.96 12.74 5.73
C CYS A 139 22.42 14.08 6.29
N THR A 140 23.28 14.08 7.31
CA THR A 140 23.95 15.28 7.87
C THR A 140 25.33 15.56 7.25
N CYS A 141 25.58 14.95 6.09
CA CYS A 141 26.86 14.79 5.40
C CYS A 141 27.50 16.11 4.89
N GLY A 142 26.91 17.25 5.23
CA GLY A 142 27.38 18.61 4.94
C GLY A 142 27.21 19.60 6.10
N ARG A 143 27.10 19.13 7.36
CA ARG A 143 27.23 19.94 8.57
C ARG A 143 28.49 19.55 9.35
#